data_AF-A0A2D9SFM1-F1
#
_entry.id   AF-A0A2D9SFM1-F1
#
_cell.length_a   1.000
_cell.length_b   1.000
_cell.length_c   1.000
_cell.angle_alpha   90.00
_cell.angle_beta   90.00
_cell.angle_gamma   90.00
#
_symmetry.space_group_name_H-M   'P 1'
#
loop_
_entity.id
_entity.type
_entity.pdbx_description
1 polymer ?
#
loop_
_entity_poly.entity_id
_entity_poly.type
_entity_poly.pdbx_seq_one_letter_code
_entity_poly.pdbx_strand_id
1 'polypeptide(L)'
;MTKWKHFKNGVLQELPIQIGVFPFGLIYGVMAIESGLSWEQAFLMSSIIFAGASQIAFTKLFMLASPLTLLTSVTAINLRHFLYGVSVNQYLRNLSLRWRICFSYLLTDEAYAVSIKYFNKNYKKLFFHYHLLGSGLTLFTTWQVSTLIGIFFGKNIPQFLNLDFIIPLSFIAIIIPMLKKKK
;
A
#
# COMPACT_ATOMS: atom_id res chain seq x y z
N MET A 1 -8.16 -23.60 -12.75
CA MET A 1 -8.59 -22.90 -11.51
C MET A 1 -9.61 -21.84 -11.91
N THR A 2 -10.66 -21.63 -11.14
CA THR A 2 -11.67 -20.59 -11.43
C THR A 2 -11.13 -19.20 -11.08
N LYS A 3 -11.71 -18.15 -11.68
CA LYS A 3 -11.43 -16.74 -11.34
C LYS A 3 -11.46 -16.50 -9.83
N TRP A 4 -12.52 -17.00 -9.18
CA TRP A 4 -12.72 -16.90 -7.74
C TRP A 4 -11.59 -17.54 -6.92
N LYS A 5 -11.08 -18.70 -7.35
CA LYS A 5 -9.98 -19.37 -6.63
C LYS A 5 -8.68 -18.57 -6.71
N HIS A 6 -8.38 -17.94 -7.85
CA HIS A 6 -7.23 -17.05 -7.98
C HIS A 6 -7.38 -15.81 -7.08
N PHE A 7 -8.55 -15.18 -7.10
CA PHE A 7 -8.87 -14.04 -6.26
C PHE A 7 -8.73 -14.35 -4.77
N LYS A 8 -9.37 -15.42 -4.30
CA LYS A 8 -9.30 -15.87 -2.90
C LYS A 8 -7.86 -16.16 -2.46
N ASN A 9 -7.05 -16.75 -3.33
CA ASN A 9 -5.64 -16.96 -3.03
C ASN A 9 -4.89 -15.64 -2.86
N GLY A 10 -5.17 -14.64 -3.71
CA GLY A 10 -4.63 -13.29 -3.57
C GLY A 10 -4.96 -12.68 -2.22
N VAL A 11 -6.24 -12.71 -1.82
CA VAL A 11 -6.71 -12.24 -0.51
C VAL A 11 -5.95 -12.96 0.61
N LEU A 12 -5.97 -14.30 0.63
CA LEU A 12 -5.38 -15.09 1.72
C LEU A 12 -3.87 -14.89 1.87
N GLN A 13 -3.15 -14.68 0.77
CA GLN A 13 -1.71 -14.44 0.81
C GLN A 13 -1.35 -13.00 1.19
N GLU A 14 -2.26 -12.06 0.97
CA GLU A 14 -2.12 -10.65 1.33
C GLU A 14 -2.45 -10.37 2.80
N LEU A 15 -3.42 -11.10 3.37
CA LEU A 15 -3.94 -10.90 4.74
C LEU A 15 -2.85 -10.81 5.83
N PRO A 16 -1.82 -11.68 5.88
CA PRO A 16 -0.80 -11.59 6.92
C PRO A 16 0.00 -10.28 6.90
N ILE A 17 0.14 -9.66 5.73
CA ILE A 17 0.88 -8.39 5.56
C ILE A 17 0.08 -7.22 6.12
N GLN A 18 -1.25 -7.34 6.19
CA GLN A 18 -2.14 -6.29 6.69
C GLN A 18 -1.90 -5.91 8.15
N ILE A 19 -1.32 -6.82 8.94
CA ILE A 19 -0.89 -6.54 10.31
C ILE A 19 0.15 -5.40 10.36
N GLY A 20 1.04 -5.36 9.37
CA GLY A 20 2.00 -4.27 9.22
C GLY A 20 1.37 -3.03 8.57
N VAL A 21 0.56 -3.22 7.53
CA VAL A 21 -0.03 -2.12 6.75
C VAL A 21 -1.00 -1.27 7.57
N PHE A 22 -1.81 -1.90 8.43
CA PHE A 22 -2.85 -1.20 9.18
C PHE A 22 -2.29 -0.06 10.05
N PRO A 23 -1.25 -0.26 10.89
CA PRO A 23 -0.57 0.82 11.60
C PRO A 23 -0.07 1.96 10.69
N PHE A 24 0.49 1.66 9.52
CA PHE A 24 1.00 2.70 8.61
C PHE A 24 -0.12 3.60 8.06
N GLY A 25 -1.24 3.01 7.62
CA GLY A 25 -2.37 3.81 7.15
C GLY A 25 -3.00 4.63 8.26
N LEU A 26 -3.05 4.09 9.49
CA LEU A 26 -3.47 4.84 10.67
C LEU A 26 -2.55 6.05 10.92
N ILE A 27 -1.23 5.84 10.96
CA ILE A 27 -0.24 6.91 11.16
C ILE A 27 -0.42 7.99 10.11
N TYR A 28 -0.55 7.61 8.84
CA TYR A 28 -0.78 8.56 7.77
C TYR A 28 -2.05 9.39 8.02
N GLY A 29 -3.17 8.76 8.39
CA GLY A 29 -4.42 9.46 8.69
C GLY A 29 -4.26 10.51 9.80
N VAL A 30 -3.50 10.19 10.86
CA VAL A 30 -3.22 11.17 11.93
C VAL A 30 -2.31 12.30 11.43
N MET A 31 -1.18 11.95 10.80
CA MET A 31 -0.20 12.92 10.30
C MET A 31 -0.80 13.86 9.25
N ALA A 32 -1.75 13.38 8.44
CA ALA A 32 -2.44 14.21 7.46
C ALA A 32 -3.20 15.35 8.13
N ILE A 33 -3.98 15.05 9.18
CA ILE A 33 -4.72 16.06 9.94
C ILE A 33 -3.77 16.99 10.69
N GLU A 34 -2.71 16.47 11.30
CA GLU A 34 -1.69 17.27 12.00
C GLU A 34 -0.92 18.21 11.05
N SER A 35 -0.73 17.80 9.79
CA SER A 35 -0.10 18.64 8.77
C SER A 35 -0.98 19.80 8.29
N GLY A 36 -2.24 19.88 8.76
CA GLY A 36 -3.18 20.94 8.42
C GLY A 36 -4.11 20.62 7.24
N LEU A 37 -4.10 19.39 6.73
CA LEU A 37 -5.06 18.96 5.71
C LEU A 37 -6.45 18.82 6.32
N SER A 38 -7.47 19.14 5.52
CA SER A 38 -8.84 18.75 5.85
C SER A 38 -9.02 17.23 5.76
N TRP A 39 -10.05 16.69 6.41
CA TRP A 39 -10.32 15.25 6.37
C TRP A 39 -10.64 14.75 4.95
N GLU A 40 -11.30 15.59 4.13
CA GLU A 40 -11.57 15.31 2.72
C GLU A 40 -10.28 15.25 1.91
N GLN A 41 -9.37 16.23 2.11
CA GLN A 41 -8.08 16.27 1.43
C GLN A 41 -7.23 15.05 1.79
N ALA A 42 -7.17 14.69 3.07
CA ALA A 42 -6.48 13.51 3.55
C ALA A 42 -7.06 12.23 2.92
N PHE A 43 -8.38 12.06 2.93
CA PHE A 43 -9.00 10.85 2.37
C PHE A 43 -8.88 10.77 0.84
N LEU A 44 -9.00 11.89 0.13
CA LEU A 44 -8.80 11.93 -1.32
C LEU A 44 -7.35 11.65 -1.68
N MET A 45 -6.39 12.20 -0.93
CA MET A 45 -4.97 11.91 -1.13
C MET A 45 -4.65 10.43 -0.85
N SER A 46 -5.26 9.85 0.19
CA SER A 46 -5.23 8.41 0.47
C SER A 46 -5.61 7.59 -0.75
N SER A 47 -6.75 7.95 -1.35
CA SER A 47 -7.37 7.22 -2.45
C SER A 47 -6.64 7.45 -3.77
N ILE A 48 -6.24 8.68 -4.10
CA ILE A 48 -5.64 8.99 -5.40
C ILE A 48 -4.20 8.48 -5.49
N ILE A 49 -3.40 8.73 -4.45
CA ILE A 49 -1.97 8.38 -4.46
C ILE A 49 -1.77 6.90 -4.14
N PHE A 50 -2.54 6.36 -3.18
CA PHE A 50 -2.45 4.98 -2.70
C PHE A 50 -1.00 4.46 -2.56
N ALA A 51 -0.15 5.27 -1.93
CA ALA A 51 1.26 4.93 -1.68
C ALA A 51 1.72 5.51 -0.34
N GLY A 52 1.77 4.65 0.69
CA GLY A 52 1.97 5.09 2.07
C GLY A 52 3.26 5.87 2.33
N ALA A 53 4.38 5.42 1.77
CA ALA A 53 5.68 6.09 1.97
C ALA A 53 5.69 7.54 1.46
N SER A 54 5.11 7.79 0.27
CA SER A 54 5.05 9.13 -0.30
C SER A 54 3.98 10.00 0.36
N GLN A 55 2.89 9.41 0.86
CA GLN A 55 1.88 10.11 1.67
C GLN A 55 2.46 10.59 3.00
N ILE A 56 3.20 9.75 3.72
CA ILE A 56 3.89 10.16 4.96
C ILE A 56 4.92 11.26 4.66
N ALA A 57 5.72 11.10 3.60
CA ALA A 57 6.68 12.14 3.20
C ALA A 57 5.99 13.46 2.83
N PHE A 58 4.85 13.41 2.13
CA PHE A 58 4.02 14.58 1.82
C PHE A 58 3.63 15.32 3.10
N THR A 59 3.04 14.61 4.08
CA THR A 59 2.54 15.26 5.31
C THR A 59 3.66 15.98 6.10
N LYS A 60 4.89 15.46 6.07
CA LYS A 60 6.05 16.10 6.70
C LYS A 60 6.53 17.35 5.97
N LEU A 61 6.32 17.42 4.65
CA LEU A 61 6.81 18.51 3.81
C LEU A 61 5.74 19.57 3.51
N PHE A 62 4.47 19.25 3.67
CA PHE A 62 3.34 20.06 3.18
C PHE A 62 3.41 21.53 3.58
N MET A 63 3.77 21.82 4.84
CA MET A 63 3.87 23.18 5.37
C MET A 63 5.29 23.78 5.32
N LEU A 64 6.31 22.96 5.01
CA LEU A 64 7.73 23.35 5.14
C LEU A 64 8.44 23.52 3.79
N ALA A 65 7.93 22.91 2.74
CA ALA A 65 8.59 22.81 1.44
C ALA A 65 7.88 23.61 0.35
N SER A 66 8.62 24.02 -0.68
CA SER A 66 8.01 24.59 -1.88
C SER A 66 7.16 23.53 -2.60
N PRO A 67 6.13 23.94 -3.37
CA PRO A 67 5.34 23.00 -4.17
C PRO A 67 6.17 22.13 -5.12
N LEU A 68 7.26 22.70 -5.68
CA LEU A 68 8.17 21.96 -6.55
C LEU A 68 8.93 20.87 -5.78
N THR A 69 9.46 21.20 -4.60
CA THR A 69 10.17 20.23 -3.73
C THR A 69 9.25 19.10 -3.29
N LEU A 70 8.00 19.43 -2.94
CA LEU A 70 7.01 18.43 -2.56
C LEU A 70 6.69 17.50 -3.74
N LEU A 71 6.45 18.06 -4.93
CA LEU A 71 6.15 17.30 -6.14
C LEU A 71 7.30 16.38 -6.52
N THR A 72 8.53 16.89 -6.53
CA THR A 72 9.71 16.08 -6.89
C THR A 72 9.97 14.98 -5.86
N SER A 73 9.80 15.26 -4.56
CA SER A 73 9.99 14.26 -3.50
C SER A 73 8.97 13.12 -3.59
N VAL A 74 7.67 13.45 -3.71
CA VAL A 74 6.59 12.45 -3.85
C VAL A 74 6.77 11.64 -5.13
N THR A 75 7.10 12.29 -6.24
CA THR A 75 7.35 11.63 -7.52
C THR A 75 8.56 10.69 -7.43
N ALA A 76 9.67 11.16 -6.86
CA ALA A 76 10.89 10.38 -6.71
C ALA A 76 10.66 9.11 -5.89
N ILE A 77 9.92 9.20 -4.78
CA ILE A 77 9.54 8.03 -3.96
C ILE A 77 8.67 7.07 -4.78
N ASN A 78 7.73 7.59 -5.58
CA ASN A 78 6.79 6.76 -6.32
C ASN A 78 7.38 6.12 -7.59
N LEU A 79 8.56 6.53 -8.08
CA LEU A 79 9.25 5.90 -9.21
C LEU A 79 9.43 4.38 -9.05
N ARG A 80 9.44 3.86 -7.81
CA ARG A 80 9.44 2.41 -7.55
C ARG A 80 8.25 1.67 -8.18
N HIS A 81 7.08 2.29 -8.30
CA HIS A 81 5.91 1.69 -8.94
C HIS A 81 6.13 1.48 -10.44
N PHE A 82 6.90 2.35 -11.09
CA PHE A 82 7.30 2.16 -12.49
C PHE A 82 8.13 0.89 -12.65
N LEU A 83 9.08 0.63 -11.74
CA LEU A 83 9.89 -0.58 -11.75
C LEU A 83 9.04 -1.85 -11.55
N TYR A 84 8.03 -1.80 -10.68
CA TYR A 84 7.07 -2.89 -10.51
C TYR A 84 6.28 -3.12 -11.79
N GLY A 85 5.81 -2.06 -12.43
CA GLY A 85 5.12 -2.10 -13.72
C GLY A 85 5.96 -2.80 -14.80
N VAL A 86 7.23 -2.43 -14.94
CA VAL A 86 8.17 -3.08 -15.87
C VAL A 86 8.34 -4.56 -15.54
N SER A 87 8.51 -4.91 -14.27
CA SER A 87 8.68 -6.30 -13.81
C SER A 87 7.46 -7.17 -14.11
N VAL A 88 6.24 -6.66 -13.88
CA VAL A 88 5.00 -7.44 -14.13
C VAL A 88 4.55 -7.41 -15.59
N ASN A 89 5.11 -6.52 -16.41
CA ASN A 89 4.70 -6.33 -17.80
C ASN A 89 4.78 -7.64 -18.62
N GLN A 90 5.82 -8.45 -18.41
CA GLN A 90 5.97 -9.75 -19.09
C GLN A 90 4.79 -10.70 -18.87
N TYR A 91 4.06 -10.57 -17.76
CA TYR A 91 2.87 -11.37 -17.47
C TYR A 91 1.57 -10.69 -17.93
N LEU A 92 1.48 -9.36 -17.76
CA LEU A 92 0.22 -8.63 -17.90
C LEU A 92 0.05 -7.91 -19.25
N ARG A 93 1.10 -7.84 -20.11
CA ARG A 93 1.07 -7.08 -21.37
C ARG A 93 -0.07 -7.45 -22.32
N ASN A 94 -0.49 -8.72 -22.32
CA ASN A 94 -1.53 -9.25 -23.21
C ASN A 94 -2.95 -9.01 -22.67
N LEU A 95 -3.11 -8.42 -21.48
CA LEU A 95 -4.43 -8.08 -20.94
C LEU A 95 -4.97 -6.81 -21.61
N SER A 96 -6.30 -6.65 -21.58
CA SER A 96 -6.95 -5.45 -22.08
C SER A 96 -6.48 -4.20 -21.32
N LEU A 97 -6.58 -3.03 -21.97
CA LEU A 97 -6.16 -1.76 -21.38
C LEU A 97 -6.80 -1.49 -20.01
N ARG A 98 -8.08 -1.84 -19.83
CA ARG A 98 -8.81 -1.69 -18.56
C ARG A 98 -8.14 -2.44 -17.42
N TRP A 99 -7.71 -3.69 -17.66
CA TRP A 99 -6.98 -4.48 -16.66
C TRP A 99 -5.62 -3.86 -16.34
N ARG A 100 -4.90 -3.40 -17.35
CA ARG A 100 -3.58 -2.78 -17.14
C ARG A 100 -3.68 -1.50 -16.31
N ILE A 101 -4.68 -0.66 -16.54
CA ILE A 101 -4.94 0.56 -15.74
C ILE A 101 -5.35 0.20 -14.30
N CYS A 102 -6.25 -0.77 -14.14
CA CYS A 102 -6.66 -1.22 -12.81
C CYS A 102 -5.46 -1.76 -12.02
N PHE A 103 -4.62 -2.57 -12.65
CA PHE A 103 -3.43 -3.12 -12.01
C PHE A 103 -2.32 -2.09 -11.83
N SER A 104 -2.15 -1.09 -12.70
CA SER A 104 -1.17 -0.03 -12.44
C SER A 104 -1.50 0.77 -11.19
N TYR A 105 -2.79 0.91 -10.87
CA TYR A 105 -3.24 1.58 -9.65
C TYR A 105 -3.14 0.68 -8.41
N LEU A 106 -3.55 -0.59 -8.51
CA LEU A 106 -3.53 -1.53 -7.37
C LEU A 106 -2.15 -2.11 -7.02
N LEU A 107 -1.13 -1.87 -7.87
CA LEU A 107 0.21 -2.47 -7.71
C LEU A 107 1.08 -1.64 -6.78
N THR A 108 0.98 -1.92 -5.48
CA THR A 108 1.87 -1.39 -4.44
C THR A 108 3.01 -2.36 -4.13
N ASP A 109 3.87 -2.02 -3.16
CA ASP A 109 4.99 -2.84 -2.71
C ASP A 109 4.54 -4.24 -2.27
N GLU A 110 3.51 -4.30 -1.42
CA GLU A 110 2.96 -5.51 -0.83
C GLU A 110 2.26 -6.37 -1.88
N ALA A 111 1.38 -5.74 -2.67
CA ALA A 111 0.63 -6.43 -3.71
C ALA A 111 1.56 -6.98 -4.80
N TYR A 112 2.62 -6.25 -5.14
CA TYR A 112 3.69 -6.72 -6.01
C TYR A 112 4.43 -7.91 -5.38
N ALA A 113 4.90 -7.81 -4.13
CA ALA A 113 5.69 -8.84 -3.47
C ALA A 113 4.97 -10.20 -3.38
N VAL A 114 3.66 -10.19 -3.18
CA VAL A 114 2.84 -11.40 -3.19
C VAL A 114 2.55 -11.88 -4.62
N SER A 115 2.11 -10.97 -5.50
CA SER A 115 1.65 -11.35 -6.84
C SER A 115 2.77 -11.79 -7.78
N ILE A 116 3.98 -11.23 -7.68
CA ILE A 116 5.10 -11.64 -8.54
C ILE A 116 5.51 -13.10 -8.28
N LYS A 117 5.53 -13.53 -7.01
CA LYS A 117 5.78 -14.92 -6.62
C LYS A 117 4.69 -15.85 -7.15
N TYR A 118 3.45 -15.38 -7.13
CA TYR A 118 2.32 -16.11 -7.68
C TYR A 118 2.42 -16.27 -9.20
N PHE A 119 2.74 -15.18 -9.91
CA PHE A 119 2.87 -15.14 -11.37
C PHE A 119 3.98 -16.07 -11.86
N ASN A 120 5.16 -16.05 -11.23
CA ASN A 120 6.27 -16.96 -11.55
C ASN A 120 5.86 -18.44 -11.62
N LYS A 121 4.94 -18.86 -10.73
CA LYS A 121 4.49 -20.27 -10.67
C LYS A 121 3.24 -20.55 -11.50
N ASN A 122 2.43 -19.54 -11.81
CA ASN A 122 1.05 -19.74 -12.29
C ASN A 122 0.72 -18.98 -13.58
N TYR A 123 1.64 -18.25 -14.20
CA TYR A 123 1.34 -17.39 -15.36
C TYR A 123 0.74 -18.12 -16.57
N LYS A 124 0.98 -19.44 -16.71
CA LYS A 124 0.37 -20.28 -17.76
C LYS A 124 -1.10 -20.64 -17.48
N LYS A 125 -1.62 -20.40 -16.28
CA LYS A 125 -3.00 -20.73 -15.90
C LYS A 125 -3.95 -19.62 -16.34
N LEU A 126 -5.12 -20.00 -16.87
CA LEU A 126 -6.19 -19.06 -17.16
C LEU A 126 -6.58 -18.25 -15.91
N PHE A 127 -6.85 -16.95 -16.10
CA PHE A 127 -7.30 -16.01 -15.05
C PHE A 127 -6.33 -15.79 -13.88
N PHE A 128 -5.05 -16.14 -14.02
CA PHE A 128 -4.06 -15.96 -12.95
C PHE A 128 -3.98 -14.52 -12.41
N HIS A 129 -4.25 -13.51 -13.25
CA HIS A 129 -4.24 -12.09 -12.91
C HIS A 129 -5.29 -11.70 -11.85
N TYR A 130 -6.35 -12.49 -11.65
CA TYR A 130 -7.32 -12.27 -10.56
C TYR A 130 -6.67 -12.39 -9.18
N HIS A 131 -5.50 -13.03 -9.08
CA HIS A 131 -4.71 -13.01 -7.87
C HIS A 131 -4.31 -11.58 -7.46
N LEU A 132 -3.79 -10.79 -8.40
CA LEU A 132 -3.40 -9.40 -8.14
C LEU A 132 -4.61 -8.54 -7.81
N LEU A 133 -5.78 -8.82 -8.40
CA LEU A 133 -7.02 -8.15 -8.02
C LEU A 133 -7.38 -8.43 -6.55
N GLY A 134 -7.29 -9.68 -6.11
CA GLY A 134 -7.58 -10.06 -4.71
C GLY A 134 -6.60 -9.45 -3.72
N SER A 135 -5.31 -9.52 -4.01
CA SER A 135 -4.26 -8.92 -3.18
C SER A 135 -4.39 -7.39 -3.13
N GLY A 136 -4.45 -6.71 -4.29
CA GLY A 136 -4.57 -5.25 -4.36
C GLY A 136 -5.83 -4.69 -3.69
N LEU A 137 -7.00 -5.32 -3.86
CA LEU A 137 -8.22 -4.86 -3.19
C LEU A 137 -8.20 -5.10 -1.68
N THR A 138 -7.60 -6.20 -1.22
CA THR A 138 -7.45 -6.46 0.22
C THR A 138 -6.58 -5.39 0.88
N LEU A 139 -5.48 -5.03 0.21
CA LEU A 139 -4.60 -3.97 0.68
C LEU A 139 -5.29 -2.60 0.64
N PHE A 140 -5.94 -2.27 -0.48
CA PHE A 140 -6.64 -0.99 -0.64
C PHE A 140 -7.71 -0.79 0.43
N THR A 141 -8.55 -1.80 0.65
CA THR A 141 -9.62 -1.72 1.65
C THR A 141 -9.06 -1.55 3.06
N THR A 142 -8.03 -2.33 3.42
CA THR A 142 -7.37 -2.18 4.73
C THR A 142 -6.76 -0.80 4.89
N TRP A 143 -6.09 -0.28 3.86
CA TRP A 143 -5.47 1.05 3.87
C TRP A 143 -6.49 2.17 4.04
N GLN A 144 -7.62 2.12 3.33
CA GLN A 144 -8.66 3.14 3.47
C GLN A 144 -9.32 3.08 4.85
N VAL A 145 -9.59 1.88 5.37
CA VAL A 145 -10.16 1.72 6.71
C VAL A 145 -9.21 2.25 7.78
N SER A 146 -7.92 1.88 7.74
CA SER A 146 -6.96 2.37 8.73
C SER A 146 -6.72 3.87 8.62
N THR A 147 -6.67 4.43 7.40
CA THR A 147 -6.59 5.87 7.17
C THR A 147 -7.78 6.61 7.76
N LEU A 148 -9.01 6.14 7.52
CA LEU A 148 -10.22 6.76 8.09
C LEU A 148 -10.21 6.70 9.62
N ILE A 149 -9.75 5.58 10.20
CA ILE A 149 -9.57 5.46 11.65
C ILE A 149 -8.56 6.50 12.14
N GLY A 150 -7.42 6.66 11.46
CA GLY A 150 -6.43 7.69 11.80
C GLY A 150 -6.98 9.11 11.73
N ILE A 151 -7.72 9.44 10.66
CA ILE A 151 -8.33 10.75 10.44
C ILE A 151 -9.31 11.12 11.57
N PHE A 152 -10.22 10.21 11.92
CA PHE A 152 -11.32 10.53 12.85
C PHE A 152 -11.00 10.21 14.31
N PHE A 153 -10.22 9.16 14.57
CA PHE A 153 -9.94 8.68 15.92
C PHE A 153 -8.51 8.95 16.37
N GLY A 154 -7.65 9.53 15.51
CA GLY A 154 -6.27 9.89 15.84
C GLY A 154 -6.12 10.74 17.10
N LYS A 155 -7.02 11.70 17.30
CA LYS A 155 -7.04 12.57 18.48
C LYS A 155 -7.35 11.84 19.80
N ASN A 156 -7.99 10.68 19.73
CA ASN A 156 -8.32 9.85 20.89
C ASN A 156 -7.21 8.85 21.22
N ILE A 157 -6.15 8.78 20.41
CA ILE A 157 -5.01 7.89 20.66
C ILE A 157 -4.22 8.46 21.84
N PRO A 158 -4.05 7.71 22.94
CA PRO A 158 -3.30 8.16 24.09
C PRO A 158 -1.88 8.61 23.72
N GLN A 159 -1.42 9.74 24.26
CA GLN A 159 -0.08 10.32 23.98
C GLN A 159 1.08 9.34 24.24
N PHE A 160 0.91 8.35 25.13
CA PHE A 160 1.94 7.34 25.39
C PHE A 160 2.20 6.39 24.20
N LEU A 161 1.29 6.30 23.23
CA LEU A 161 1.46 5.51 22.01
C LEU A 161 2.31 6.22 20.93
N ASN A 162 2.91 7.37 21.28
CA ASN A 162 3.78 8.23 20.48
C ASN A 162 3.99 7.72 19.04
N LEU A 163 3.24 8.29 18.09
CA LEU A 163 3.11 7.77 16.71
C LEU A 163 4.47 7.67 16.00
N ASP A 164 5.45 8.49 16.40
CA ASP A 164 6.84 8.41 15.96
C ASP A 164 7.49 7.05 16.23
N PHE A 165 7.07 6.35 17.28
CA PHE A 165 7.56 5.01 17.66
C PHE A 165 6.83 3.89 16.91
N ILE A 166 5.66 4.14 16.34
CA ILE A 166 4.88 3.12 15.63
C ILE A 166 5.56 2.71 14.33
N ILE A 167 6.23 3.63 13.62
CA ILE A 167 6.98 3.31 12.41
C ILE A 167 8.12 2.29 12.73
N PRO A 168 9.05 2.56 13.68
CA PRO A 168 10.04 1.58 14.13
C PRO A 168 9.43 0.26 14.62
N LEU A 169 8.35 0.30 15.41
CA LEU A 169 7.68 -0.90 15.93
C LEU A 169 7.08 -1.76 14.81
N SER A 170 6.52 -1.13 13.77
CA SER A 170 5.99 -1.84 12.60
C SER A 170 7.12 -2.55 11.83
N PHE A 171 8.28 -1.90 11.69
CA PHE A 171 9.47 -2.56 11.14
C PHE A 171 9.94 -3.73 12.00
N ILE A 172 10.01 -3.57 13.32
CA ILE A 172 10.37 -4.64 14.25
C ILE A 172 9.39 -5.83 14.12
N ALA A 173 8.09 -5.55 14.06
CA ALA A 173 7.03 -6.55 13.91
C ALA A 173 7.13 -7.33 12.59
N ILE A 174 7.61 -6.69 11.51
CA ILE A 174 7.86 -7.35 10.21
C ILE A 174 9.18 -8.14 10.24
N ILE A 175 10.24 -7.57 10.81
CA ILE A 175 11.59 -8.15 10.82
C ILE A 175 11.66 -9.40 11.72
N ILE A 176 11.04 -9.40 12.90
CA ILE A 176 11.12 -10.52 13.85
C ILE A 176 10.64 -11.86 13.22
N PRO A 177 9.46 -11.94 12.57
CA PRO A 177 9.03 -13.16 11.86
C PRO A 177 9.97 -13.57 10.72
N MET A 178 10.58 -12.60 10.03
CA MET A 178 11.54 -12.87 8.94
C MET A 178 12.84 -13.46 9.47
N LEU A 179 13.33 -12.97 10.61
CA LEU A 179 14.52 -13.50 11.30
C LEU A 179 14.26 -14.89 11.89
N LYS A 180 13.04 -15.17 12.37
CA LYS A 180 12.66 -16.49 12.88
C LYS A 180 12.52 -17.56 11.79
N LYS A 181 12.52 -17.21 10.51
CA LYS A 181 12.42 -18.14 9.37
C LYS A 181 13.73 -18.80 8.94
N LYS A 182 14.64 -19.02 9.89
CA LYS A 182 15.79 -19.94 9.79
C LYS A 182 15.68 -21.01 10.88
N LYS A 183 14.82 -22.00 10.67
CA LYS A 183 14.94 -23.37 11.16
C LYS A 183 14.17 -24.28 10.20
#